data_AF-A0A940W480-F1
#
_entry.id   AF-A0A940W480-F1
#
_cell.length_a   1.000
_cell.length_b   1.000
_cell.length_c   1.000
_cell.angle_alpha   90.00
_cell.angle_beta   90.00
_cell.angle_gamma   90.00
#
_symmetry.space_group_name_H-M   'P 1'
#
loop_
_entity.id
_entity.type
_entity.pdbx_description
1 polymer ?
#
loop_
_entity_poly.entity_id
_entity_poly.type
_entity_poly.pdbx_seq_one_letter_code
_entity_poly.pdbx_strand_id
1 'polypeptide(L)'
;MSPLPQVLLDGLVAGGAYALMAAGMSLILGVVKVVNLSHGAFFTLGAYVAYAMADRGIGGPVAVPLAAAIAFAFGVFLGKSFINPARSHPFALPVGTLACALLFEQAAQLAWGPHPLAVDGGAPWPGPFGVVVRRWGAVAFLASAAILGALRILLVCRPGLPLKLVAEDEEIASSVGIDVEAVRYLTFGGACAMAAAAGALLAPAGAITPTMGRGPLVLSLIVVIVAGMDSVGATFLLSIALGVLGNACAYYLSPQWSYVALLCSVALLLSARPTGIVAVPGRRD
;
A
#
# COMPACT_ATOMS: atom_id res chain seq x y z
N MET A 1 -14.91 -28.09 -11.82
CA MET A 1 -14.42 -26.86 -12.50
C MET A 1 -13.07 -26.51 -11.90
N SER A 2 -12.06 -26.16 -12.69
CA SER A 2 -10.73 -25.86 -12.14
C SER A 2 -10.82 -24.58 -11.30
N PRO A 3 -10.31 -24.55 -10.06
CA PRO A 3 -10.35 -23.35 -9.21
C PRO A 3 -9.34 -22.29 -9.64
N LEU A 4 -8.41 -22.65 -10.51
CA LEU A 4 -7.29 -21.84 -10.96
C LEU A 4 -7.72 -20.48 -11.56
N PRO A 5 -8.72 -20.37 -12.44
CA PRO A 5 -9.15 -19.07 -12.97
C PRO A 5 -9.68 -18.11 -11.90
N GLN A 6 -10.38 -18.63 -10.89
CA GLN A 6 -10.87 -17.82 -9.76
C GLN A 6 -9.72 -17.34 -8.88
N VAL A 7 -8.78 -18.24 -8.56
CA VAL A 7 -7.59 -17.93 -7.76
C VAL A 7 -6.74 -16.84 -8.43
N LEU A 8 -6.58 -16.92 -9.75
CA LEU A 8 -5.88 -15.89 -10.53
C LEU A 8 -6.61 -14.54 -10.48
N LEU A 9 -7.95 -14.54 -10.63
CA LEU A 9 -8.76 -13.33 -10.58
C LEU A 9 -8.67 -12.65 -9.21
N ASP A 10 -8.91 -13.39 -8.13
CA ASP A 10 -8.85 -12.85 -6.76
C ASP A 10 -7.43 -12.38 -6.41
N GLY A 11 -6.40 -13.09 -6.91
CA GLY A 11 -5.00 -12.70 -6.78
C GLY A 11 -4.64 -11.42 -7.53
N LEU A 12 -5.20 -11.19 -8.72
CA LEU A 12 -5.05 -9.94 -9.47
C LEU A 12 -5.66 -8.76 -8.71
N VAL A 13 -6.87 -8.93 -8.17
CA VAL A 13 -7.54 -7.88 -7.38
C VAL A 13 -6.72 -7.51 -6.14
N ALA A 14 -6.27 -8.51 -5.38
CA ALA A 14 -5.43 -8.29 -4.21
C ALA A 14 -4.08 -7.64 -4.61
N GLY A 15 -3.44 -8.15 -5.66
CA GLY A 15 -2.19 -7.62 -6.17
C GLY A 15 -2.27 -6.17 -6.63
N GLY A 16 -3.41 -5.72 -7.16
CA GLY A 16 -3.64 -4.33 -7.52
C GLY A 16 -3.66 -3.40 -6.30
N ALA A 17 -4.39 -3.79 -5.25
CA ALA A 17 -4.40 -3.03 -3.98
C ALA A 17 -3.00 -3.03 -3.33
N TYR A 18 -2.31 -4.17 -3.35
CA TYR A 18 -0.94 -4.28 -2.85
C TYR A 18 0.04 -3.41 -3.64
N ALA A 19 -0.12 -3.30 -4.97
CA ALA A 19 0.67 -2.40 -5.80
C ALA A 19 0.48 -0.94 -5.38
N LEU A 20 -0.76 -0.55 -5.07
CA LEU A 20 -1.07 0.80 -4.62
C LEU A 20 -0.41 1.11 -3.26
N MET A 21 -0.49 0.16 -2.31
CA MET A 21 0.18 0.30 -1.03
C MET A 21 1.71 0.35 -1.17
N ALA A 22 2.29 -0.53 -1.99
CA ALA A 22 3.72 -0.57 -2.28
C ALA A 22 4.23 0.71 -2.94
N ALA A 23 3.48 1.27 -3.90
CA ALA A 23 3.84 2.55 -4.51
C ALA A 23 3.85 3.70 -3.49
N GLY A 24 2.89 3.72 -2.55
CA GLY A 24 2.92 4.66 -1.43
C GLY A 24 4.18 4.49 -0.57
N MET A 25 4.53 3.25 -0.21
CA MET A 25 5.76 2.97 0.56
C MET A 25 7.02 3.37 -0.22
N SER A 26 7.03 3.19 -1.54
CA SER A 26 8.10 3.62 -2.44
C SER A 26 8.33 5.13 -2.36
N LEU A 27 7.25 5.92 -2.31
CA LEU A 27 7.34 7.37 -2.18
C LEU A 27 7.90 7.80 -0.81
N ILE A 28 7.50 7.13 0.27
CA ILE A 28 8.03 7.42 1.61
C ILE A 28 9.53 7.13 1.65
N LEU A 29 9.96 5.95 1.19
CA LEU A 29 11.38 5.60 1.16
C LEU A 29 12.16 6.49 0.19
N GLY A 30 11.57 6.80 -0.96
CA GLY A 30 12.05 7.72 -2.01
C GLY A 30 12.42 9.10 -1.49
N VAL A 31 11.39 9.79 -1.01
CA VAL A 31 11.45 11.23 -0.75
C VAL A 31 11.71 11.52 0.73
N VAL A 32 11.10 10.75 1.63
CA VAL A 32 11.20 11.00 3.08
C VAL A 32 12.38 10.26 3.70
N LYS A 33 12.84 9.16 3.08
CA LYS A 33 13.96 8.30 3.51
C LYS A 33 13.72 7.65 4.87
N VAL A 34 12.48 7.22 5.12
CA VAL A 34 12.05 6.60 6.40
C VAL A 34 11.26 5.32 6.16
N VAL A 35 11.54 4.27 6.93
CA VAL A 35 10.71 3.06 6.96
C VAL A 35 9.48 3.34 7.82
N ASN A 36 8.30 3.45 7.20
CA ASN A 36 7.05 3.70 7.91
C ASN A 36 6.33 2.39 8.27
N LEU A 37 6.52 1.90 9.50
CA LEU A 37 5.84 0.69 9.97
C LEU A 37 4.33 0.91 10.26
N SER A 38 3.85 2.16 10.31
CA SER A 38 2.43 2.47 10.42
C SER A 38 1.67 2.40 9.08
N HIS A 39 2.37 2.20 7.96
CA HIS A 39 1.75 2.16 6.64
C HIS A 39 0.65 1.08 6.53
N GLY A 40 0.85 -0.06 7.20
CA GLY A 40 -0.17 -1.11 7.33
C GLY A 40 -1.38 -0.67 8.15
N ALA A 41 -1.20 0.16 9.19
CA ALA A 41 -2.31 0.69 9.96
C ALA A 41 -3.19 1.64 9.13
N PHE A 42 -2.60 2.43 8.22
CA PHE A 42 -3.37 3.24 7.27
C PHE A 42 -4.17 2.39 6.27
N PHE A 43 -3.61 1.27 5.84
CA PHE A 43 -4.36 0.28 5.05
C PHE A 43 -5.58 -0.24 5.82
N THR A 44 -5.38 -0.67 7.07
CA THR A 44 -6.47 -1.10 7.95
C THR A 44 -7.50 0.02 8.17
N LEU A 45 -7.06 1.25 8.42
CA LEU A 45 -7.93 2.43 8.59
C LEU A 45 -8.85 2.61 7.37
N GLY A 46 -8.32 2.49 6.16
CA GLY A 46 -9.13 2.61 4.95
C GLY A 46 -10.21 1.55 4.84
N ALA A 47 -9.92 0.31 5.24
CA ALA A 47 -10.91 -0.76 5.28
C ALA A 47 -12.02 -0.49 6.33
N TYR A 48 -11.66 0.02 7.51
CA TYR A 48 -12.64 0.42 8.52
C TYR A 48 -13.49 1.62 8.10
N VAL A 49 -12.93 2.58 7.38
CA VAL A 49 -13.71 3.68 6.78
C VAL A 49 -14.70 3.11 5.76
N ALA A 50 -14.27 2.18 4.89
CA ALA A 50 -15.19 1.51 3.95
C ALA A 50 -16.32 0.77 4.67
N TYR A 51 -16.01 0.06 5.76
CA TYR A 51 -17.02 -0.56 6.60
C TYR A 51 -17.99 0.45 7.22
N ALA A 52 -17.48 1.50 7.85
CA ALA A 52 -18.29 2.52 8.50
C ALA A 52 -19.20 3.28 7.51
N MET A 53 -18.80 3.40 6.24
CA MET A 53 -19.64 3.95 5.19
C MET A 53 -20.71 2.97 4.73
N ALA A 54 -20.34 1.70 4.53
CA ALA A 54 -21.26 0.65 4.12
C ALA A 54 -22.36 0.41 5.17
N ASP A 55 -22.02 0.44 6.46
CA ASP A 55 -22.96 0.32 7.57
C ASP A 55 -24.02 1.44 7.57
N ARG A 56 -23.67 2.61 7.03
CA ARG A 56 -24.60 3.75 6.84
C ARG A 56 -25.35 3.70 5.50
N GLY A 57 -25.23 2.63 4.73
CA GLY A 57 -25.83 2.49 3.40
C GLY A 57 -25.18 3.36 2.32
N ILE A 58 -23.99 3.93 2.58
CA ILE A 58 -23.29 4.78 1.63
C ILE A 58 -22.36 3.90 0.78
N GLY A 59 -22.48 4.03 -0.55
CA GLY A 59 -21.78 3.19 -1.50
C GLY A 59 -20.25 3.29 -1.42
N GLY A 60 -19.59 2.17 -1.73
CA GLY A 60 -18.13 2.03 -1.73
C GLY A 60 -17.34 3.09 -2.52
N PRO A 61 -17.82 3.68 -3.65
CA PRO A 61 -17.06 4.68 -4.38
C PRO A 61 -16.75 5.95 -3.59
N VAL A 62 -17.59 6.30 -2.60
CA VAL A 62 -17.38 7.47 -1.73
C VAL A 62 -16.41 7.15 -0.58
N ALA A 63 -16.38 5.88 -0.15
CA ALA A 63 -15.50 5.45 0.93
C ALA A 63 -14.02 5.59 0.60
N VAL A 64 -13.62 5.30 -0.64
CA VAL A 64 -12.22 5.35 -1.09
C VAL A 64 -11.62 6.76 -1.01
N PRO A 65 -12.20 7.81 -1.62
CA PRO A 65 -11.66 9.17 -1.49
C PRO A 65 -11.74 9.69 -0.06
N LEU A 66 -12.76 9.33 0.71
CA LEU A 66 -12.85 9.71 2.12
C LEU A 66 -11.73 9.06 2.96
N ALA A 67 -11.50 7.76 2.80
CA ALA A 67 -10.41 7.04 3.44
C ALA A 67 -9.05 7.65 3.09
N ALA A 68 -8.84 7.94 1.81
CA ALA A 68 -7.63 8.60 1.32
C ALA A 68 -7.45 9.99 1.94
N ALA A 69 -8.51 10.80 2.03
CA ALA A 69 -8.46 12.13 2.62
C ALA A 69 -8.17 12.12 4.13
N ILE A 70 -8.80 11.21 4.88
CA ILE A 70 -8.54 11.04 6.32
C ILE A 70 -7.09 10.62 6.56
N ALA A 71 -6.62 9.61 5.82
CA ALA A 71 -5.25 9.14 5.93
C ALA A 71 -4.22 10.16 5.43
N PHE A 72 -4.56 10.96 4.42
CA PHE A 72 -3.73 12.09 3.98
C PHE A 72 -3.55 13.11 5.10
N ALA A 73 -4.66 13.57 5.69
CA ALA A 73 -4.63 14.56 6.76
C ALA A 73 -3.84 14.04 7.98
N PHE A 74 -4.10 12.79 8.38
CA PHE A 74 -3.38 12.18 9.50
C PHE A 74 -1.90 11.92 9.18
N GLY A 75 -1.58 11.53 7.95
CA GLY A 75 -0.21 11.38 7.48
C GLY A 75 0.55 12.71 7.49
N VAL A 76 -0.04 13.79 6.99
CA VAL A 76 0.55 15.14 7.09
C VAL A 76 0.77 15.54 8.55
N PHE A 77 -0.21 15.25 9.42
CA PHE A 77 -0.12 15.51 10.86
C PHE A 77 1.05 14.75 11.51
N LEU A 78 1.19 13.44 11.25
CA LEU A 78 2.34 12.65 11.73
C LEU A 78 3.65 13.17 11.15
N GLY A 79 3.64 13.53 9.87
CA GLY A 79 4.76 14.12 9.15
C GLY A 79 5.33 15.32 9.90
N LYS A 80 4.46 16.26 10.24
CA LYS A 80 4.80 17.50 10.95
C LYS A 80 5.14 17.28 12.42
N SER A 81 4.33 16.48 13.11
CA SER A 81 4.39 16.39 14.58
C SER A 81 5.44 15.41 15.09
N PHE A 82 5.80 14.40 14.30
CA PHE A 82 6.70 13.34 14.72
C PHE A 82 7.84 13.07 13.72
N ILE A 83 7.52 12.86 12.44
CA ILE A 83 8.52 12.41 11.46
C ILE A 83 9.60 13.47 11.22
N ASN A 84 9.24 14.75 11.06
CA ASN A 84 10.23 15.80 10.85
C ASN A 84 11.06 16.10 12.11
N PRO A 85 10.46 16.27 13.30
CA PRO A 85 11.22 16.48 14.54
C PRO A 85 12.17 15.32 14.89
N ALA A 86 11.77 14.07 14.64
CA ALA A 86 12.56 12.89 15.00
C ALA A 86 13.64 12.51 13.96
N ARG A 87 13.84 13.31 12.89
CA ARG A 87 14.82 13.01 11.82
C ARG A 87 16.25 12.85 12.30
N SER A 88 16.65 13.64 13.29
CA SER A 88 17.99 13.56 13.89
C SER A 88 18.23 12.25 14.63
N HIS A 89 17.21 11.41 14.78
CA HIS A 89 17.25 10.13 15.48
C HIS A 89 16.74 9.00 14.56
N PRO A 90 17.60 8.45 13.67
CA PRO A 90 17.20 7.45 12.68
C PRO A 90 16.51 6.22 13.26
N PHE A 91 16.91 5.78 14.46
CA PHE A 91 16.29 4.66 15.16
C PHE A 91 14.91 4.98 15.76
N ALA A 92 14.63 6.24 16.08
CA ALA A 92 13.35 6.65 16.68
C ALA A 92 12.19 6.58 15.67
N LEU A 93 12.48 6.75 14.38
CA LEU A 93 11.47 6.83 13.33
C LEU A 93 10.74 5.49 13.07
N PRO A 94 11.41 4.36 12.82
CA PRO A 94 10.73 3.06 12.71
C PRO A 94 10.02 2.68 14.00
N VAL A 95 10.63 2.93 15.16
CA VAL A 95 10.03 2.61 16.47
C VAL A 95 8.77 3.42 16.72
N GLY A 96 8.79 4.72 16.42
CA GLY A 96 7.62 5.58 16.58
C GLY A 96 6.50 5.29 15.59
N THR A 97 6.83 4.95 14.34
CA THR A 97 5.81 4.50 13.38
C THR A 97 5.24 3.13 13.76
N LEU A 98 6.03 2.23 14.34
CA LEU A 98 5.52 0.98 14.91
C LEU A 98 4.59 1.26 16.10
N ALA A 99 4.97 2.15 17.01
CA ALA A 99 4.11 2.55 18.12
C ALA A 99 2.78 3.16 17.61
N CYS A 100 2.84 4.00 16.58
CA CYS A 100 1.66 4.53 15.91
C CYS A 100 0.78 3.40 15.32
N ALA A 101 1.39 2.39 14.70
CA ALA A 101 0.67 1.24 14.16
C ALA A 101 -0.10 0.50 15.28
N LEU A 102 0.57 0.21 16.40
CA LEU A 102 -0.03 -0.47 17.55
C LEU A 102 -1.15 0.36 18.17
N LEU A 103 -0.98 1.68 18.30
CA LEU A 103 -2.04 2.58 18.78
C LEU A 103 -3.27 2.53 17.87
N PHE A 104 -3.09 2.53 16.55
CA PHE A 104 -4.18 2.38 15.60
C PHE A 104 -4.88 1.02 15.72
N GLU A 105 -4.12 -0.07 15.82
CA GLU A 105 -4.69 -1.41 16.00
C GLU A 105 -5.54 -1.48 17.28
N GLN A 106 -5.05 -0.93 18.39
CA GLN A 106 -5.81 -0.88 19.64
C GLN A 106 -7.02 0.05 19.56
N ALA A 107 -6.90 1.21 18.92
CA ALA A 107 -8.03 2.11 18.70
C ALA A 107 -9.12 1.45 17.84
N ALA A 108 -8.73 0.70 16.81
CA ALA A 108 -9.68 -0.06 15.98
C ALA A 108 -10.38 -1.17 16.78
N GLN A 109 -9.65 -1.88 17.64
CA GLN A 109 -10.24 -2.87 18.56
C GLN A 109 -11.23 -2.25 19.54
N LEU A 110 -10.95 -1.05 20.07
CA LEU A 110 -11.86 -0.36 20.98
C LEU A 110 -13.12 0.14 20.26
N ALA A 111 -13.00 0.62 19.03
CA ALA A 111 -14.12 1.19 18.28
C ALA A 111 -15.02 0.13 17.63
N TRP A 112 -14.45 -0.97 17.12
CA TRP A 112 -15.18 -1.99 16.35
C TRP A 112 -15.14 -3.40 16.95
N GLY A 113 -14.38 -3.60 18.02
CA GLY A 113 -14.16 -4.92 18.60
C GLY A 113 -13.07 -5.73 17.87
N PRO A 114 -12.70 -6.91 18.43
CA PRO A 114 -11.68 -7.78 17.85
C PRO A 114 -12.23 -8.71 16.75
N HIS A 115 -13.55 -8.75 16.56
CA HIS A 115 -14.19 -9.69 15.65
C HIS A 115 -14.05 -9.26 14.19
N PRO A 116 -13.90 -10.22 13.26
CA PRO A 116 -13.83 -9.88 11.84
C PRO A 116 -15.15 -9.27 11.36
N LEU A 117 -15.05 -8.14 10.66
CA LEU A 117 -16.16 -7.47 10.00
C LEU A 117 -16.12 -7.76 8.50
N ALA A 118 -17.25 -7.56 7.82
CA ALA A 118 -17.35 -7.72 6.37
C ALA A 118 -18.11 -6.55 5.76
N VAL A 119 -17.73 -6.18 4.55
CA VAL A 119 -18.47 -5.24 3.71
C VAL A 119 -19.07 -6.02 2.56
N ASP A 120 -20.35 -5.81 2.29
CA ASP A 120 -21.00 -6.44 1.14
C ASP A 120 -20.39 -5.89 -0.16
N GLY A 121 -19.73 -6.78 -0.92
CA GLY A 121 -19.14 -6.48 -2.23
C GLY A 121 -20.16 -6.54 -3.38
N GLY A 122 -21.43 -6.78 -3.06
CA GLY A 122 -22.54 -6.93 -4.00
C GLY A 122 -22.67 -8.35 -4.55
N ALA A 123 -23.78 -8.57 -5.26
CA ALA A 123 -24.14 -9.88 -5.79
C ALA A 123 -23.07 -10.41 -6.78
N PRO A 124 -22.64 -11.69 -6.63
CA PRO A 124 -21.69 -12.29 -7.55
C PRO A 124 -22.28 -12.43 -8.96
N TRP A 125 -21.51 -12.09 -9.99
CA TRP A 125 -21.90 -12.26 -11.39
C TRP A 125 -21.29 -13.56 -11.95
N PRO A 126 -22.06 -14.44 -12.62
CA PRO A 126 -21.52 -15.61 -13.32
C PRO A 126 -20.74 -15.18 -14.57
N GLY A 127 -19.42 -15.15 -14.45
CA GLY A 127 -18.50 -14.85 -15.54
C GLY A 127 -18.28 -16.05 -16.46
N PRO A 128 -17.59 -15.85 -17.61
CA PRO A 128 -17.24 -16.93 -18.50
C PRO A 128 -16.37 -17.99 -17.79
N PHE A 129 -16.44 -19.23 -18.24
CA PHE A 129 -15.67 -20.36 -17.69
C PHE A 129 -15.98 -20.72 -16.22
N GLY A 130 -17.14 -20.31 -15.69
CA GLY A 130 -17.55 -20.61 -14.31
C GLY A 130 -16.86 -19.73 -13.26
N VAL A 131 -16.18 -18.66 -13.68
CA VAL A 131 -15.56 -17.67 -12.78
C VAL A 131 -16.65 -16.82 -12.15
N VAL A 132 -16.58 -16.64 -10.83
CA VAL A 132 -17.51 -15.76 -10.11
C VAL A 132 -16.84 -14.40 -9.99
N VAL A 133 -17.32 -13.46 -10.81
CA VAL A 133 -16.80 -12.09 -10.80
C VAL A 133 -17.60 -11.27 -9.80
N ARG A 134 -16.95 -10.84 -8.73
CA ARG A 134 -17.49 -9.78 -7.87
C ARG A 134 -17.25 -8.44 -8.57
N ARG A 135 -18.33 -7.72 -8.88
CA ARG A 135 -18.26 -6.40 -9.55
C ARG A 135 -17.28 -5.46 -8.84
N TRP A 136 -17.30 -5.48 -7.51
CA TRP A 136 -16.39 -4.67 -6.70
C TRP A 136 -14.91 -5.03 -6.89
N GLY A 137 -14.57 -6.30 -7.09
CA GLY A 137 -13.18 -6.71 -7.34
C GLY A 137 -12.61 -6.10 -8.62
N ALA A 138 -13.40 -6.06 -9.69
CA ALA A 138 -13.00 -5.40 -10.94
C ALA A 138 -12.83 -3.88 -10.75
N VAL A 139 -13.75 -3.24 -10.01
CA VAL A 139 -13.65 -1.81 -9.65
C VAL A 139 -12.39 -1.55 -8.82
N ALA A 140 -12.09 -2.40 -7.84
CA ALA A 140 -10.91 -2.29 -6.99
C ALA A 140 -9.61 -2.37 -7.80
N PHE A 141 -9.52 -3.33 -8.72
CA PHE A 141 -8.37 -3.48 -9.60
C PHE A 141 -8.20 -2.27 -10.53
N LEU A 142 -9.27 -1.86 -11.22
CA LEU A 142 -9.23 -0.73 -12.15
C LEU A 142 -8.94 0.60 -11.44
N ALA A 143 -9.52 0.84 -10.28
CA ALA A 143 -9.24 2.01 -9.46
C ALA A 143 -7.78 2.04 -8.99
N SER A 144 -7.25 0.90 -8.53
CA SER A 144 -5.83 0.81 -8.13
C SER A 144 -4.90 1.10 -9.31
N ALA A 145 -5.18 0.51 -10.48
CA ALA A 145 -4.41 0.78 -11.70
C ALA A 145 -4.52 2.25 -12.14
N ALA A 146 -5.70 2.87 -12.01
CA ALA A 146 -5.91 4.28 -12.34
C ALA A 146 -5.12 5.21 -11.39
N ILE A 147 -5.13 4.94 -10.09
CA ILE A 147 -4.36 5.75 -9.11
C ILE A 147 -2.85 5.60 -9.35
N LEU A 148 -2.37 4.38 -9.64
CA LEU A 148 -0.97 4.15 -10.01
C LEU A 148 -0.60 4.83 -11.33
N GLY A 149 -1.50 4.82 -12.31
CA GLY A 149 -1.35 5.56 -13.56
C GLY A 149 -1.26 7.06 -13.34
N ALA A 150 -2.13 7.61 -12.49
CA ALA A 150 -2.10 9.02 -12.09
C ALA A 150 -0.79 9.37 -11.36
N LEU A 151 -0.30 8.51 -10.46
CA LEU A 151 1.00 8.68 -9.82
C LEU A 151 2.13 8.67 -10.84
N ARG A 152 2.12 7.74 -11.80
CA ARG A 152 3.13 7.70 -12.87
C ARG A 152 3.14 8.99 -13.68
N ILE A 153 1.96 9.50 -14.05
CA ILE A 153 1.83 10.78 -14.77
C ILE A 153 2.38 11.92 -13.91
N LEU A 154 2.00 11.99 -12.62
CA LEU A 154 2.50 12.99 -11.68
C LEU A 154 4.04 12.99 -11.64
N LEU A 155 4.66 11.82 -11.51
CA LEU A 155 6.11 11.67 -11.43
C LEU A 155 6.81 12.04 -12.75
N VAL A 156 6.19 11.82 -13.91
CA VAL A 156 6.78 12.17 -15.22
C VAL A 156 6.60 13.65 -15.55
N CYS A 157 5.50 14.26 -15.13
CA CYS A 157 5.17 15.65 -15.42
C CYS A 157 5.84 16.65 -14.46
N ARG A 158 5.85 17.93 -14.85
CA ARG A 158 6.36 19.06 -14.05
C ARG A 158 5.94 19.08 -12.57
N PRO A 159 4.67 18.79 -12.18
CA PRO A 159 4.29 18.77 -10.76
C PRO A 159 5.03 17.72 -9.93
N GLY A 160 5.60 16.67 -10.53
CA GLY A 160 6.43 15.69 -9.82
C GLY A 160 7.90 16.07 -9.69
N LEU A 161 8.36 17.17 -10.30
CA LEU A 161 9.76 17.59 -10.24
C LEU A 161 10.24 17.86 -8.80
N PRO A 162 9.47 18.51 -7.91
CA PRO A 162 9.89 18.70 -6.53
C PRO A 162 10.13 17.37 -5.79
N LEU A 163 9.30 16.34 -6.05
CA LEU A 163 9.46 15.03 -5.42
C LEU A 163 10.78 14.37 -5.86
N LYS A 164 11.11 14.46 -7.15
CA LYS A 164 12.35 13.91 -7.69
C LYS A 164 13.59 14.62 -7.17
N LEU A 165 13.58 15.95 -7.17
CA LEU A 165 14.71 16.75 -6.68
C LEU A 165 14.97 16.50 -5.19
N VAL A 166 13.91 16.45 -4.37
CA VAL A 166 14.04 16.14 -2.94
C VAL A 166 14.53 14.70 -2.70
N ALA A 167 14.09 13.75 -3.53
CA ALA A 167 14.56 12.36 -3.43
C ALA A 167 16.07 12.25 -3.75
N GLU A 168 16.52 12.92 -4.80
CA GLU A 168 17.94 12.96 -5.22
C GLU A 168 18.80 13.70 -4.19
N ASP A 169 18.52 14.99 -3.96
CA ASP A 169 19.33 15.86 -3.11
C ASP A 169 18.49 16.99 -2.48
N GLU A 170 18.27 16.89 -1.17
CA GLU A 170 17.51 17.87 -0.39
C GLU A 170 18.19 19.25 -0.37
N GLU A 171 19.53 19.30 -0.39
CA GLU A 171 20.30 20.55 -0.34
C GLU A 171 20.17 21.30 -1.66
N ILE A 172 20.33 20.60 -2.79
CA ILE A 172 20.10 21.18 -4.12
C ILE A 172 18.64 21.64 -4.27
N ALA A 173 17.68 20.82 -3.85
CA ALA A 173 16.27 21.18 -3.92
C ALA A 173 15.98 22.48 -3.12
N SER A 174 16.53 22.61 -1.91
CA SER A 174 16.37 23.82 -1.10
C SER A 174 17.03 25.05 -1.74
N SER A 175 18.16 24.89 -2.42
CA SER A 175 18.90 25.98 -3.07
C SER A 175 18.13 26.62 -4.24
N VAL A 176 17.26 25.87 -4.91
CA VAL A 176 16.39 26.35 -5.99
C VAL A 176 15.02 26.82 -5.51
N GLY A 177 14.82 26.94 -4.19
CA GLY A 177 13.61 27.48 -3.57
C GLY A 177 12.47 26.47 -3.36
N ILE A 178 12.75 25.16 -3.41
CA ILE A 178 11.75 24.14 -3.06
C ILE A 178 11.64 24.02 -1.54
N ASP A 179 10.41 24.12 -1.04
CA ASP A 179 10.11 23.81 0.36
C ASP A 179 10.18 22.28 0.58
N VAL A 180 11.35 21.82 0.99
CA VAL A 180 11.65 20.41 1.26
C VAL A 180 10.73 19.84 2.34
N GLU A 181 10.39 20.63 3.36
CA GLU A 181 9.51 20.18 4.43
C GLU A 181 8.09 19.95 3.91
N ALA A 182 7.53 20.91 3.18
CA ALA A 182 6.21 20.77 2.57
C ALA A 182 6.15 19.55 1.64
N VAL A 183 7.15 19.36 0.78
CA VAL A 183 7.23 18.18 -0.11
C VAL A 183 7.23 16.88 0.70
N ARG A 184 7.97 16.82 1.81
CA ARG A 184 8.01 15.64 2.68
C ARG A 184 6.67 15.38 3.36
N TYR A 185 6.02 16.41 3.92
CA TYR A 185 4.71 16.24 4.55
C TYR A 185 3.64 15.79 3.56
N LEU A 186 3.60 16.41 2.38
CA LEU A 186 2.66 16.07 1.32
C LEU A 186 2.91 14.66 0.77
N THR A 187 4.18 14.26 0.65
CA THR A 187 4.54 12.91 0.20
C THR A 187 4.17 11.86 1.23
N PHE A 188 4.45 12.10 2.51
CA PHE A 188 4.06 11.18 3.58
C PHE A 188 2.54 11.04 3.68
N GLY A 189 1.81 12.16 3.64
CA GLY A 189 0.35 12.17 3.56
C GLY A 189 -0.19 11.43 2.33
N GLY A 190 0.34 11.73 1.14
CA GLY A 190 -0.05 11.09 -0.11
C GLY A 190 0.17 9.58 -0.09
N ALA A 191 1.29 9.12 0.46
CA ALA A 191 1.55 7.70 0.64
C ALA A 191 0.56 7.04 1.60
N CYS A 192 0.26 7.66 2.74
CA CYS A 192 -0.75 7.16 3.68
C CYS A 192 -2.14 7.10 3.02
N ALA A 193 -2.47 8.08 2.19
CA ALA A 193 -3.69 8.12 1.40
C ALA A 193 -3.79 6.94 0.42
N MET A 194 -2.69 6.60 -0.25
CA MET A 194 -2.63 5.43 -1.14
C MET A 194 -2.82 4.11 -0.38
N ALA A 195 -2.21 3.97 0.81
CA ALA A 195 -2.41 2.80 1.65
C ALA A 195 -3.88 2.66 2.08
N ALA A 196 -4.50 3.75 2.54
CA ALA A 196 -5.90 3.73 2.94
C ALA A 196 -6.85 3.48 1.75
N ALA A 197 -6.56 4.05 0.58
CA ALA A 197 -7.31 3.75 -0.64
C ALA A 197 -7.23 2.27 -1.00
N ALA A 198 -6.04 1.66 -0.91
CA ALA A 198 -5.86 0.23 -1.14
C ALA A 198 -6.68 -0.63 -0.18
N GLY A 199 -6.67 -0.29 1.12
CA GLY A 199 -7.46 -0.99 2.13
C GLY A 199 -8.97 -0.85 1.92
N ALA A 200 -9.44 0.36 1.61
CA ALA A 200 -10.85 0.63 1.30
C ALA A 200 -11.33 -0.15 0.07
N LEU A 201 -10.50 -0.22 -0.99
CA LEU A 201 -10.80 -0.98 -2.20
C LEU A 201 -10.84 -2.49 -1.94
N LEU A 202 -9.96 -3.01 -1.08
CA LEU A 202 -9.90 -4.44 -0.77
C LEU A 202 -10.90 -4.89 0.31
N ALA A 203 -11.50 -3.95 1.05
CA ALA A 203 -12.39 -4.24 2.19
C ALA A 203 -13.52 -5.24 1.88
N PRO A 204 -14.20 -5.18 0.71
CA PRO A 204 -15.28 -6.14 0.40
C PRO A 204 -14.77 -7.50 -0.14
N ALA A 205 -13.47 -7.66 -0.37
CA ALA A 205 -12.88 -8.89 -0.87
C ALA A 205 -12.48 -9.87 0.26
N GLY A 206 -12.42 -9.41 1.50
CA GLY A 206 -11.99 -10.22 2.63
C GLY A 206 -12.57 -9.74 3.96
N ALA A 207 -12.15 -10.38 5.04
CA ALA A 207 -12.56 -9.98 6.39
C ALA A 207 -11.71 -8.80 6.88
N ILE A 208 -12.36 -7.81 7.47
CA ILE A 208 -11.73 -6.63 8.05
C ILE A 208 -11.40 -6.97 9.50
N THR A 209 -10.11 -6.97 9.82
CA THR A 209 -9.60 -7.19 11.18
C THR A 209 -8.62 -6.09 11.56
N PRO A 210 -8.43 -5.81 12.86
CA PRO A 210 -7.48 -4.79 13.29
C PRO A 210 -6.05 -5.03 12.79
N THR A 211 -5.68 -6.30 12.58
CA THR A 211 -4.34 -6.72 12.19
C THR A 211 -4.19 -6.96 10.68
N MET A 212 -5.23 -6.72 9.86
CA MET A 212 -5.23 -7.03 8.43
C MET A 212 -4.11 -6.35 7.65
N GLY A 213 -3.66 -5.17 8.09
CA GLY A 213 -2.59 -4.40 7.47
C GLY A 213 -1.18 -4.97 7.65
N ARG A 214 -0.96 -5.92 8.57
CA ARG A 214 0.38 -6.47 8.85
C ARG A 214 0.97 -7.24 7.67
N GLY A 215 0.17 -8.10 7.03
CA GLY A 215 0.59 -8.85 5.84
C GLY A 215 0.90 -7.95 4.64
N PRO A 216 -0.04 -7.07 4.23
CA PRO A 216 0.19 -6.08 3.18
C PRO A 216 1.38 -5.15 3.46
N LEU A 217 1.65 -4.79 4.72
CA LEU A 217 2.86 -4.01 5.10
C LEU A 217 4.14 -4.76 4.72
N VAL A 218 4.26 -6.02 5.12
CA VAL A 218 5.43 -6.84 4.79
C VAL A 218 5.56 -6.96 3.26
N LEU A 219 4.47 -7.27 2.56
CA LEU A 219 4.45 -7.34 1.09
C LEU A 219 4.91 -6.02 0.45
N SER A 220 4.41 -4.88 0.93
CA SER A 220 4.79 -3.57 0.40
C SER A 220 6.29 -3.26 0.56
N LEU A 221 6.90 -3.65 1.70
CA LEU A 221 8.34 -3.52 1.93
C LEU A 221 9.14 -4.37 0.93
N ILE A 222 8.71 -5.62 0.74
CA ILE A 222 9.34 -6.55 -0.21
C ILE A 222 9.30 -5.96 -1.62
N VAL A 223 8.14 -5.49 -2.04
CA VAL A 223 7.96 -4.93 -3.37
C VAL A 223 8.86 -3.74 -3.57
N VAL A 224 8.92 -2.79 -2.63
CA VAL A 224 9.76 -1.60 -2.78
C VAL A 224 11.24 -1.95 -2.83
N ILE A 225 11.71 -2.85 -1.98
CA ILE A 225 13.12 -3.27 -1.97
C ILE A 225 13.51 -3.94 -3.30
N VAL A 226 12.62 -4.75 -3.86
CA VAL A 226 12.93 -5.52 -5.08
C VAL A 226 12.66 -4.71 -6.35
N ALA A 227 11.57 -3.94 -6.42
CA ALA A 227 11.23 -3.12 -7.58
C ALA A 227 12.10 -1.86 -7.69
N GLY A 228 12.62 -1.38 -6.56
CA GLY A 228 13.33 -0.10 -6.47
C GLY A 228 12.37 1.08 -6.36
N MET A 229 12.89 2.19 -5.84
CA MET A 229 12.09 3.38 -5.51
C MET A 229 11.53 4.11 -6.74
N ASP A 230 12.14 3.88 -7.92
CA ASP A 230 11.91 4.68 -9.13
C ASP A 230 10.97 4.03 -10.15
N SER A 231 10.57 2.77 -9.96
CA SER A 231 9.83 2.00 -10.97
C SER A 231 8.42 1.64 -10.53
N VAL A 232 7.45 2.50 -10.88
CA VAL A 232 6.01 2.23 -10.72
C VAL A 232 5.60 0.97 -11.49
N GLY A 233 6.18 0.75 -12.67
CA GLY A 233 5.89 -0.43 -13.49
C GLY A 233 6.35 -1.74 -12.85
N ALA A 234 7.58 -1.78 -12.32
CA ALA A 234 8.09 -2.96 -11.61
C ALA A 234 7.31 -3.21 -10.31
N THR A 235 6.95 -2.14 -9.59
CA THR A 235 6.10 -2.20 -8.39
C THR A 235 4.77 -2.88 -8.69
N PHE A 236 4.12 -2.48 -9.79
CA PHE A 236 2.86 -3.08 -10.22
C PHE A 236 3.01 -4.56 -10.57
N LEU A 237 3.94 -4.91 -11.47
CA LEU A 237 4.13 -6.29 -11.92
C LEU A 237 4.49 -7.23 -10.76
N LEU A 238 5.39 -6.80 -9.87
CA LEU A 238 5.81 -7.61 -8.73
C LEU A 238 4.68 -7.80 -7.72
N SER A 239 3.89 -6.75 -7.45
CA SER A 239 2.74 -6.85 -6.54
C SER A 239 1.65 -7.76 -7.09
N ILE A 240 1.43 -7.75 -8.42
CA ILE A 240 0.52 -8.70 -9.07
C ILE A 240 1.03 -10.13 -8.92
N ALA A 241 2.32 -10.37 -9.20
CA ALA A 241 2.92 -11.70 -9.06
C ALA A 241 2.82 -12.22 -7.61
N LEU A 242 3.14 -11.39 -6.63
CA LEU A 242 3.05 -11.74 -5.20
C LEU A 242 1.60 -11.89 -4.72
N GLY A 243 0.67 -11.08 -5.24
CA GLY A 243 -0.77 -11.21 -4.94
C GLY A 243 -1.35 -12.53 -5.44
N VAL A 244 -1.00 -12.90 -6.69
CA VAL A 244 -1.39 -14.20 -7.27
C VAL A 244 -0.75 -15.36 -6.52
N LEU A 245 0.55 -15.28 -6.23
CA LEU A 245 1.26 -16.31 -5.47
C LEU A 245 0.65 -16.48 -4.08
N GLY A 246 0.45 -15.38 -3.35
CA GLY A 246 -0.14 -15.38 -2.02
C GLY A 246 -1.54 -16.00 -2.01
N ASN A 247 -2.38 -15.66 -3.00
CA ASN A 247 -3.73 -16.20 -3.10
C ASN A 247 -3.74 -17.68 -3.52
N ALA A 248 -2.84 -18.10 -4.40
CA ALA A 248 -2.67 -19.50 -4.78
C ALA A 248 -2.22 -20.36 -3.59
N CYS A 249 -1.22 -19.91 -2.82
CA CYS A 249 -0.78 -20.60 -1.61
C CYS A 249 -1.89 -20.67 -0.56
N ALA A 250 -2.67 -19.61 -0.39
CA ALA A 250 -3.80 -19.58 0.54
C ALA A 250 -4.88 -20.61 0.17
N TYR A 251 -5.15 -20.77 -1.14
CA TYR A 251 -6.16 -21.69 -1.64
C TYR A 251 -5.71 -23.17 -1.63
N TYR A 252 -4.50 -23.46 -2.12
CA TYR A 252 -4.04 -24.84 -2.32
C TYR A 252 -3.36 -25.47 -1.08
N LEU A 253 -2.77 -24.67 -0.21
CA LEU A 253 -2.10 -25.16 1.01
C LEU A 253 -2.91 -24.75 2.25
N SER A 254 -2.75 -23.49 2.65
CA SER A 254 -3.54 -22.84 3.70
C SER A 254 -3.19 -21.35 3.77
N PRO A 255 -4.02 -20.51 4.43
CA PRO A 255 -3.70 -19.10 4.65
C PRO A 255 -2.38 -18.87 5.41
N GLN A 256 -2.01 -19.76 6.33
CA GLN A 256 -0.73 -19.66 7.05
C GLN A 256 0.46 -19.87 6.12
N TRP A 257 0.35 -20.81 5.17
CA TRP A 257 1.39 -21.05 4.16
C TRP A 257 1.55 -19.89 3.19
N SER A 258 0.50 -19.08 2.97
CA SER A 258 0.62 -17.85 2.18
C SER A 258 1.65 -16.88 2.78
N TYR A 259 1.65 -16.71 4.10
CA TYR A 259 2.60 -15.84 4.79
C TYR A 259 4.03 -16.38 4.69
N VAL A 260 4.20 -17.69 4.85
CA VAL A 260 5.50 -18.37 4.68
C VAL A 260 6.00 -18.23 3.25
N ALA A 261 5.13 -18.46 2.25
CA ALA A 261 5.48 -18.34 0.84
C ALA A 261 5.90 -16.91 0.48
N LEU A 262 5.20 -15.89 1.00
CA LEU A 262 5.58 -14.49 0.84
C LEU A 262 6.96 -14.23 1.44
N LEU A 263 7.22 -14.65 2.69
CA LEU A 263 8.52 -14.49 3.36
C LEU A 263 9.67 -15.22 2.64
N CYS A 264 9.45 -16.46 2.20
CA CYS A 264 10.41 -17.21 1.42
C CYS A 264 10.69 -16.53 0.07
N SER A 265 9.67 -15.96 -0.57
CA SER A 265 9.83 -15.21 -1.82
C SER A 265 10.78 -14.02 -1.61
N VAL A 266 10.69 -13.32 -0.48
CA VAL A 266 11.65 -12.25 -0.12
C VAL A 266 13.06 -12.80 0.03
N ALA A 267 13.20 -13.84 0.84
CA ALA A 267 14.52 -14.38 1.17
C ALA A 267 15.23 -14.85 -0.10
N LEU A 268 14.49 -15.51 -1.00
CA LEU A 268 14.99 -15.93 -2.30
C LEU A 268 15.29 -14.75 -3.23
N LEU A 269 14.39 -13.76 -3.32
CA LEU A 269 14.59 -12.59 -4.18
C LEU A 269 15.80 -11.76 -3.73
N LEU A 270 15.96 -11.53 -2.43
CA LEU A 270 17.10 -10.81 -1.86
C LEU A 270 18.39 -11.61 -1.99
N SER A 271 18.34 -12.94 -1.81
CA SER A 271 19.51 -13.80 -2.00
C SER A 271 19.94 -13.84 -3.47
N ALA A 272 19.01 -13.82 -4.42
CA ALA A 272 19.31 -13.85 -5.84
C ALA A 272 19.71 -12.49 -6.39
N ARG A 273 19.11 -11.40 -5.88
CA ARG A 273 19.37 -10.02 -6.31
C ARG A 273 19.38 -9.05 -5.12
N PRO A 274 20.51 -8.94 -4.40
CA PRO A 274 20.64 -8.05 -3.25
C PRO A 274 20.48 -6.56 -3.60
N THR A 275 20.61 -6.20 -4.88
CA THR A 275 20.44 -4.83 -5.40
C THR A 275 19.07 -4.56 -6.03
N GLY A 276 18.14 -5.51 -6.02
CA GLY A 276 16.82 -5.39 -6.66
C GLY A 276 16.80 -5.74 -8.16
N ILE A 277 15.63 -5.65 -8.79
CA ILE A 277 15.39 -5.99 -10.21
C ILE A 277 15.87 -4.86 -11.13
N VAL A 278 15.70 -3.61 -10.70
CA VAL A 278 16.15 -2.42 -11.42
C VAL A 278 17.52 -2.04 -10.88
N ALA A 279 18.57 -2.38 -11.63
CA ALA A 279 19.93 -1.99 -11.26
C ALA A 279 20.07 -0.47 -11.35
N VAL A 280 20.56 0.16 -10.29
CA VAL A 280 21.10 1.53 -10.36
C VAL A 280 22.27 1.48 -11.35
N PRO A 281 22.27 2.24 -12.45
CA PRO A 281 23.45 2.38 -13.28
C PRO A 281 24.55 2.94 -12.38
N GLY A 282 25.56 2.12 -12.09
CA GLY A 282 26.65 2.50 -11.21
C GLY A 282 27.22 3.84 -11.64
N ARG A 283 27.34 4.76 -10.68
CA ARG A 283 28.23 5.92 -10.77
C ARG A 283 29.59 5.38 -11.17
N ARG A 284 30.02 5.68 -12.39
CA ARG A 284 31.41 5.48 -12.81
C ARG A 284 32.20 6.52 -12.03
N ASP A 285 32.83 6.07 -10.96
CA ASP A 285 33.97 6.78 -10.38
C ASP A 285 35.15 6.74 -11.36
#